data_AF-A0A497QD93-F1
#
_entry.id   AF-A0A497QD93-F1
#
_cell.length_a   1.000
_cell.length_b   1.000
_cell.length_c   1.000
_cell.angle_alpha   90.00
_cell.angle_beta   90.00
_cell.angle_gamma   90.00
#
_symmetry.space_group_name_H-M   'P 1'
#
loop_
_entity.id
_entity.type
_entity.pdbx_description
1 polymer ?
#
loop_
_entity_poly.entity_id
_entity_poly.type
_entity_poly.pdbx_seq_one_letter_code
_entity_poly.pdbx_strand_id
1 'polypeptide(L)'
;MMRHAGLSNETAQLYIVGEVTHNRKTGQTLLTVVKEGVDEFFEGRIVEKIVTSVRCNGGFSTTDDMRRHEAERIDPISVPYHEVEVFECPPNRQGFAVLVMLRLMAGLEAERFGPL
;
A
#
# COMPACT_ATOMS: atom_id res chain seq x y z
N MET A 1 10.58 2.35 28.41
CA MET A 1 9.19 1.94 28.08
C MET A 1 8.58 3.00 27.16
N MET A 2 8.77 2.86 25.84
CA MET A 2 8.31 3.82 24.83
C MET A 2 6.93 3.40 24.31
N ARG A 3 5.95 4.32 24.35
CA ARG A 3 4.61 4.09 23.79
C ARG A 3 4.61 4.58 22.34
N HIS A 4 4.46 3.67 21.38
CA HIS A 4 4.22 3.99 19.98
C HIS A 4 2.83 4.59 19.83
N ALA A 5 2.73 5.83 19.36
CA ALA A 5 1.48 6.56 19.26
C ALA A 5 1.12 6.82 17.79
N GLY A 6 -0.02 6.27 17.36
CA GLY A 6 -0.62 6.57 16.06
C GLY A 6 -1.38 7.90 16.09
N LEU A 7 -1.38 8.62 14.97
CA LEU A 7 -1.94 9.98 14.83
C LEU A 7 -3.47 10.02 15.06
N SER A 8 -3.91 11.12 15.68
CA SER A 8 -5.08 11.29 16.57
C SER A 8 -6.34 11.95 15.99
N ASN A 9 -7.40 11.95 16.80
CA ASN A 9 -8.70 12.65 16.68
C ASN A 9 -8.61 14.21 16.63
N GLU A 10 -9.78 14.87 16.49
CA GLU A 10 -9.99 16.34 16.45
C GLU A 10 -9.44 17.12 17.67
N THR A 11 -8.94 16.44 18.71
CA THR A 11 -8.39 17.04 19.94
C THR A 11 -6.87 16.88 20.04
N ALA A 12 -6.20 16.38 18.99
CA ALA A 12 -4.76 16.05 18.99
C ALA A 12 -4.35 15.04 20.09
N GLN A 13 -5.30 14.23 20.57
CA GLN A 13 -5.07 13.27 21.66
C GLN A 13 -4.80 11.86 21.12
N LEU A 14 -3.68 11.28 21.52
CA LEU A 14 -3.26 9.94 21.12
C LEU A 14 -4.23 8.87 21.66
N TYR A 15 -4.49 7.84 20.83
CA TYR A 15 -5.26 6.67 21.25
C TYR A 15 -4.55 5.88 22.35
N ILE A 16 -5.31 5.29 23.27
CA ILE A 16 -4.78 4.45 24.34
C ILE A 16 -4.97 2.95 24.06
N VAL A 17 -4.10 2.12 24.64
CA VAL A 17 -4.22 0.66 24.56
C VAL A 17 -5.58 0.21 25.12
N GLY A 18 -6.32 -0.58 24.34
CA GLY A 18 -7.65 -1.07 24.70
C GLY A 18 -8.81 -0.14 24.31
N GLU A 19 -8.52 1.04 23.74
CA GLU A 19 -9.56 1.95 23.25
C GLU A 19 -10.14 1.48 21.92
N VAL A 20 -11.47 1.51 21.81
CA VAL A 20 -12.19 1.23 20.55
C VAL A 20 -12.48 2.53 19.82
N THR A 21 -12.00 2.65 18.59
CA THR A 21 -12.13 3.86 17.77
C THR A 21 -12.99 3.61 16.55
N HIS A 22 -13.68 4.65 16.08
CA HIS A 22 -14.60 4.53 14.93
C HIS A 22 -14.31 5.63 13.91
N ASN A 23 -13.81 5.25 12.74
CA ASN A 23 -13.65 6.18 11.63
C ASN A 23 -14.93 6.24 10.78
N ARG A 24 -15.96 6.91 11.32
CA ARG A 24 -17.29 6.99 10.68
C ARG A 24 -17.24 7.62 9.29
N LYS A 25 -16.39 8.64 9.07
CA LYS A 25 -16.25 9.31 7.77
C LYS A 25 -15.69 8.34 6.72
N THR A 26 -14.62 7.59 7.04
CA THR A 26 -14.11 6.55 6.14
C THR A 26 -15.12 5.43 5.93
N GLY A 27 -15.83 5.00 6.97
CA GLY A 27 -16.90 4.00 6.85
C GLY A 27 -18.00 4.43 5.88
N GLN A 28 -18.43 5.69 5.92
CA GLN A 28 -19.40 6.24 4.96
C GLN A 28 -18.84 6.24 3.53
N THR A 29 -17.59 6.64 3.33
CA THR A 29 -16.94 6.59 2.01
C THR A 29 -16.92 5.16 1.45
N LEU A 30 -16.55 4.17 2.27
CA LEU A 30 -16.56 2.76 1.86
C LEU A 30 -17.97 2.27 1.51
N LEU A 31 -18.99 2.66 2.29
CA LEU A 31 -20.39 2.33 1.98
C LEU A 31 -20.84 2.95 0.64
N THR A 32 -20.39 4.16 0.31
CA THR A 32 -20.65 4.76 -1.00
C THR A 32 -20.01 3.94 -2.12
N VAL A 33 -18.74 3.53 -1.98
CA VAL A 33 -18.07 2.67 -2.98
C VAL A 33 -18.80 1.34 -3.17
N VAL A 34 -19.29 0.73 -2.08
CA VAL A 34 -20.07 -0.52 -2.17
C VAL A 34 -21.39 -0.31 -2.92
N LYS A 35 -22.06 0.83 -2.74
CA LYS A 35 -23.36 1.12 -3.36
C LYS A 35 -23.26 1.57 -4.81
N GLU A 36 -22.30 2.45 -5.10
CA GLU A 36 -22.20 3.18 -6.37
C GLU A 36 -21.10 2.61 -7.29
N GLY A 37 -20.27 1.69 -6.78
CA GLY A 37 -19.16 1.10 -7.53
C GLY A 37 -17.83 1.81 -7.30
N VAL A 38 -16.76 1.19 -7.82
CA VAL A 38 -15.38 1.69 -7.68
C VAL A 38 -15.15 3.00 -8.45
N ASP A 39 -15.92 3.24 -9.52
CA ASP A 39 -15.81 4.44 -10.34
C ASP A 39 -16.11 5.71 -9.54
N GLU A 40 -16.96 5.66 -8.51
CA GLU A 40 -17.20 6.81 -7.62
C GLU A 40 -15.91 7.26 -6.90
N PHE A 41 -14.95 6.34 -6.70
CA PHE A 41 -13.64 6.63 -6.10
C PHE A 41 -12.67 7.35 -7.05
N PHE A 42 -12.73 7.05 -8.35
CA PHE A 42 -11.79 7.56 -9.36
C PHE A 42 -12.35 8.70 -10.20
N GLU A 43 -13.67 8.74 -10.37
CA GLU A 43 -14.35 9.69 -11.27
C GLU A 43 -15.48 10.47 -10.60
N GLY A 44 -15.96 10.01 -9.43
CA GLY A 44 -17.11 10.60 -8.74
C GLY A 44 -16.78 11.62 -7.64
N ARG A 45 -17.71 11.79 -6.69
CA ARG A 45 -17.58 12.84 -5.66
C ARG A 45 -16.46 12.55 -4.64
N ILE A 46 -16.00 11.30 -4.55
CA ILE A 46 -14.89 10.95 -3.66
C ILE A 46 -13.59 11.51 -4.23
N VAL A 47 -13.34 11.39 -5.54
CA VAL A 47 -12.12 11.94 -6.15
C VAL A 47 -12.06 13.46 -6.06
N GLU A 48 -13.20 14.14 -6.20
CA GLU A 48 -13.28 15.59 -6.03
C GLU A 48 -12.81 16.01 -4.63
N LYS A 49 -13.28 15.33 -3.59
CA LYS A 49 -12.88 15.59 -2.20
C LYS A 49 -11.39 15.33 -1.97
N ILE A 50 -10.84 14.26 -2.55
CA ILE A 50 -9.42 13.94 -2.47
C ILE A 50 -8.59 15.05 -3.12
N VAL A 51 -8.89 15.40 -4.37
CA VAL A 51 -8.16 16.40 -5.15
C VAL A 51 -8.25 17.78 -4.51
N THR A 52 -9.43 18.19 -4.04
CA THR A 52 -9.59 19.44 -3.28
C THR A 52 -8.70 19.43 -2.04
N SER A 53 -8.71 18.35 -1.25
CA SER A 53 -7.89 18.24 -0.05
C SER A 53 -6.39 18.32 -0.38
N VAL A 54 -5.92 17.59 -1.39
CA VAL A 54 -4.52 17.59 -1.84
C VAL A 54 -4.10 19.00 -2.28
N ARG A 55 -4.90 19.66 -3.12
CA ARG A 55 -4.59 21.01 -3.63
C ARG A 55 -4.63 22.08 -2.53
N CYS A 56 -5.56 21.98 -1.59
CA CYS A 56 -5.59 22.87 -0.43
C CYS A 56 -4.32 22.77 0.43
N ASN A 57 -3.60 21.64 0.36
CA ASN A 57 -2.33 21.41 1.05
C ASN A 57 -1.10 21.57 0.15
N GLY A 58 -1.24 22.20 -1.02
CA GLY A 58 -0.13 22.49 -1.95
C GLY A 58 0.28 21.32 -2.87
N GLY A 59 -0.51 20.25 -2.93
CA GLY A 59 -0.29 19.15 -3.87
C GLY A 59 -0.84 19.44 -5.29
N PHE A 60 -0.40 18.63 -6.25
CA PHE A 60 -0.63 18.89 -7.69
C PHE A 60 -1.68 17.98 -8.34
N SER A 61 -2.08 16.90 -7.67
CA SER A 61 -3.02 15.91 -8.23
C SER A 61 -4.30 16.56 -8.74
N THR A 62 -4.78 16.03 -9.86
CA THR A 62 -6.01 16.45 -10.53
C THR A 62 -7.00 15.29 -10.57
N THR A 63 -8.28 15.59 -10.83
CA THR A 63 -9.28 14.53 -11.07
C THR A 63 -8.98 13.77 -12.35
N ASP A 64 -8.30 14.41 -13.32
CA ASP A 64 -7.90 13.78 -14.57
C ASP A 64 -6.76 12.78 -14.36
N ASP A 65 -5.80 13.07 -13.47
CA ASP A 65 -4.74 12.11 -13.09
C ASP A 65 -5.34 10.83 -12.48
N MET A 66 -6.37 11.00 -11.65
CA MET A 66 -7.06 9.90 -11.00
C MET A 66 -7.92 9.10 -11.98
N ARG A 67 -8.60 9.75 -12.93
CA ARG A 67 -9.36 9.08 -13.99
C ARG A 67 -8.47 8.26 -14.92
N ARG A 68 -7.28 8.77 -15.24
CA ARG A 68 -6.30 8.07 -16.09
C ARG A 68 -5.54 6.97 -15.35
N HIS A 69 -5.76 6.80 -14.05
CA HIS A 69 -5.11 5.76 -13.29
C HIS A 69 -5.76 4.41 -13.58
N GLU A 70 -4.94 3.45 -14.01
CA GLU A 70 -5.39 2.09 -14.23
C GLU A 70 -4.52 1.11 -13.43
N ALA A 71 -5.18 0.12 -12.83
CA ALA A 71 -4.49 -0.98 -12.17
C ALA A 71 -4.05 -2.00 -13.23
N GLU A 72 -2.75 -2.21 -13.32
CA GLU A 72 -2.19 -3.22 -14.23
C GLU A 72 -2.28 -4.61 -13.61
N ARG A 73 -2.82 -5.57 -14.36
CA ARG A 73 -2.69 -7.00 -14.05
C ARG A 73 -1.39 -7.51 -14.66
N ILE A 74 -0.44 -7.83 -13.80
CA ILE A 74 0.90 -8.28 -14.18
C ILE A 74 1.14 -9.68 -13.66
N ASP A 75 1.80 -10.50 -14.47
CA ASP A 75 2.27 -11.80 -14.02
C ASP A 75 3.47 -11.62 -13.08
N PRO A 76 3.53 -12.40 -11.98
CA PRO A 76 4.68 -12.38 -11.11
C PRO A 76 5.91 -12.96 -11.82
N ILE A 77 7.08 -12.55 -11.39
CA ILE A 77 8.35 -13.19 -11.73
C ILE A 77 8.79 -14.08 -10.57
N SER A 78 9.53 -15.14 -10.86
CA SER A 78 9.94 -16.08 -9.82
C SER A 78 11.35 -16.62 -10.02
N VAL A 79 11.92 -17.10 -8.91
CA VAL A 79 13.12 -17.93 -8.92
C VAL A 79 12.96 -19.13 -8.00
N PRO A 80 13.55 -20.29 -8.34
CA PRO A 80 13.67 -21.39 -7.39
C PRO A 80 14.69 -21.05 -6.31
N TYR A 81 14.36 -21.41 -5.07
CA TYR A 81 15.26 -21.33 -3.92
C TYR A 81 15.01 -22.52 -3.00
N HIS A 82 15.97 -23.46 -2.93
CA HIS A 82 15.78 -24.79 -2.34
C HIS A 82 14.56 -25.54 -2.92
N GLU A 83 13.66 -26.03 -2.07
CA GLU A 83 12.48 -26.81 -2.45
C GLU A 83 11.25 -25.94 -2.76
N VAL A 84 11.40 -24.60 -2.77
CA VAL A 84 10.30 -23.67 -3.03
C VAL A 84 10.57 -22.77 -4.22
N GLU A 85 9.49 -22.23 -4.78
CA GLU A 85 9.54 -21.17 -5.78
C GLU A 85 9.10 -19.84 -5.13
N VAL A 86 9.96 -18.83 -5.24
CA VAL A 86 9.71 -17.51 -4.66
C VAL A 86 9.20 -16.59 -5.75
N PHE A 87 7.99 -16.07 -5.58
CA PHE A 87 7.34 -15.16 -6.51
C PHE A 87 7.39 -13.73 -5.98
N GLU A 88 7.73 -12.80 -6.86
CA GLU A 88 7.73 -11.36 -6.58
C GLU A 88 7.11 -10.59 -7.74
N CYS A 89 6.68 -9.37 -7.45
CA CYS A 89 6.24 -8.47 -8.52
C CYS A 89 7.42 -8.10 -9.43
N PRO A 90 7.19 -7.96 -10.75
CA PRO A 90 8.22 -7.46 -11.64
C PRO A 90 8.60 -6.00 -11.32
N PRO A 91 9.73 -5.51 -11.88
CA PRO A 91 10.05 -4.09 -11.87
C PRO A 91 8.83 -3.25 -12.25
N ASN A 92 8.61 -2.09 -11.64
CA ASN A 92 9.53 -1.27 -10.85
C ASN A 92 9.52 -1.51 -9.32
N ARG A 93 8.99 -2.63 -8.84
CA ARG A 93 8.89 -2.91 -7.39
C ARG A 93 10.18 -3.51 -6.82
N GLN A 94 10.41 -3.27 -5.53
CA GLN A 94 11.63 -3.71 -4.82
C GLN A 94 11.79 -5.24 -4.71
N GLY A 95 10.69 -6.00 -4.87
CA GLY A 95 10.72 -7.47 -4.84
C GLY A 95 11.69 -8.09 -5.84
N PHE A 96 11.94 -7.44 -6.98
CA PHE A 96 12.95 -7.89 -7.94
C PHE A 96 14.36 -8.05 -7.29
N ALA A 97 14.73 -7.14 -6.39
CA ALA A 97 16.02 -7.21 -5.70
C ALA A 97 16.14 -8.46 -4.84
N VAL A 98 15.05 -8.91 -4.21
CA VAL A 98 15.00 -10.16 -3.43
C VAL A 98 15.30 -11.36 -4.32
N LEU A 99 14.69 -11.44 -5.50
CA LEU A 99 14.94 -12.55 -6.42
C LEU A 99 16.39 -12.59 -6.91
N VAL A 100 17.00 -11.43 -7.18
CA VAL A 100 18.43 -11.34 -7.52
C VAL A 100 19.30 -11.83 -6.37
N MET A 101 19.03 -11.40 -5.13
CA MET A 101 19.77 -11.83 -3.94
C MET A 101 19.69 -13.34 -3.74
N LEU A 102 18.50 -13.94 -3.86
CA LEU A 102 18.31 -15.39 -3.71
C LEU A 102 19.10 -16.18 -4.75
N ARG A 103 19.14 -15.72 -6.01
CA ARG A 103 19.96 -16.36 -7.06
C ARG A 103 21.45 -16.26 -6.79
N LEU A 104 21.92 -15.14 -6.28
CA LEU A 104 23.32 -14.98 -5.89
C LEU A 104 23.68 -15.89 -4.70
N MET A 105 22.83 -15.94 -3.68
CA MET A 105 23.05 -16.81 -2.51
C MET A 105 23.05 -18.30 -2.89
N ALA A 106 22.15 -18.73 -3.75
CA ALA A 106 22.13 -20.11 -4.26
C ALA A 106 23.41 -20.46 -5.05
N GLY A 107 23.96 -19.52 -5.83
CA GLY A 107 25.22 -19.72 -6.55
C GLY A 107 26.46 -19.70 -5.64
N LEU A 108 26.36 -19.07 -4.47
CA LEU A 108 27.45 -18.99 -3.48
C LEU A 108 27.42 -20.12 -2.45
N GLU A 109 26.42 -21.01 -2.49
CA GLU A 109 26.16 -22.02 -1.45
C GLU A 109 26.15 -21.37 -0.07
N ALA A 110 25.33 -20.33 0.10
CA ALA A 110 25.36 -19.44 1.25
C ALA A 110 25.25 -20.17 2.60
N GLU A 111 24.67 -21.38 2.63
CA GLU A 111 24.54 -22.25 3.79
C GLU A 111 25.91 -22.59 4.41
N ARG A 112 26.98 -22.58 3.60
CA ARG A 112 28.35 -22.81 4.08
C ARG A 112 28.86 -21.73 5.04
N PHE A 113 28.22 -20.57 5.07
CA PHE A 113 28.58 -19.45 5.94
C PHE A 113 27.82 -19.46 7.27
N GLY A 114 26.91 -20.42 7.49
CA GLY A 114 26.06 -20.49 8.69
C GLY A 114 24.86 -19.52 8.63
N PRO A 115 23.96 -19.54 9.64
CA PRO A 115 22.89 -18.56 9.73
C PRO A 115 23.49 -17.15 9.92
N LEU A 116 23.00 -16.19 9.12
CA LEU A 116 23.23 -14.77 9.35
C LEU A 116 22.51 -14.29 10.63
#